data_AF-A0A3C1SDU6-F1
#
_entry.id   AF-A0A3C1SDU6-F1
#
_cell.length_a   1.000
_cell.length_b   1.000
_cell.length_c   1.000
_cell.angle_alpha   90.00
_cell.angle_beta   90.00
_cell.angle_gamma   90.00
#
_symmetry.space_group_name_H-M   'P 1'
#
loop_
_entity.id
_entity.type
_entity.pdbx_description
1 polymer ?
#
loop_
_entity_poly.entity_id
_entity_poly.type
_entity_poly.pdbx_seq_one_letter_code
_entity_poly.pdbx_strand_id
1 'polypeptide(L)'
;MKTDSLFYELFKRHPESLSELAGLDADVRYVFESITVKTTEKRMDGYFRPENGDGPDIFLEVQGYDDHKIYWRLFREISTRYEQTEDERDFIAVVLFVDEKYDPDNCRITGLKPPNRLIRLYLRDCLNANRRQGRSAYGIETSGTF
;
A
#
# COMPACT_ATOMS: atom_id res chain seq x y z
N MET A 1 15.70 6.47 -2.61
CA MET A 1 16.47 5.65 -3.58
C MET A 1 16.72 4.21 -3.15
N LYS A 2 17.39 3.89 -2.02
CA LYS A 2 17.62 2.48 -1.63
C LYS A 2 16.34 1.78 -1.13
N THR A 3 15.52 2.47 -0.36
CA THR A 3 14.27 1.92 0.18
C THR A 3 13.25 1.66 -0.93
N ASP A 4 13.12 2.62 -1.85
CA ASP A 4 12.22 2.54 -3.00
C ASP A 4 12.56 1.32 -3.87
N SER A 5 13.86 1.04 -4.10
CA SER A 5 14.27 -0.15 -4.86
C SER A 5 13.95 -1.49 -4.17
N LEU A 6 13.96 -1.54 -2.84
CA LEU A 6 13.65 -2.76 -2.09
C LEU A 6 12.15 -3.08 -2.18
N PHE A 7 11.29 -2.11 -1.87
CA PHE A 7 9.85 -2.29 -1.93
C PHE A 7 9.38 -2.53 -3.37
N TYR A 8 9.99 -1.84 -4.33
CA TYR A 8 9.76 -2.11 -5.74
C TYR A 8 10.03 -3.57 -6.10
N GLU A 9 11.21 -4.10 -5.76
CA GLU A 9 11.55 -5.49 -6.07
C GLU A 9 10.68 -6.49 -5.29
N LEU A 10 10.31 -6.17 -4.06
CA LEU A 10 9.38 -6.98 -3.26
C LEU A 10 8.03 -7.11 -3.97
N PHE A 11 7.35 -5.98 -4.24
CA PHE A 11 6.01 -6.00 -4.81
C PHE A 11 5.99 -6.48 -6.27
N LYS A 12 7.08 -6.29 -7.01
CA LYS A 12 7.23 -6.88 -8.34
C LYS A 12 7.27 -8.41 -8.32
N ARG A 13 7.87 -9.02 -7.28
CA ARG A 13 7.97 -10.48 -7.15
C ARG A 13 6.80 -11.10 -6.39
N HIS A 14 6.26 -10.36 -5.43
CA HIS A 14 5.23 -10.77 -4.48
C HIS A 14 4.15 -9.68 -4.32
N PRO A 15 3.31 -9.43 -5.35
CA PRO A 15 2.25 -8.42 -5.26
C PRO A 15 1.28 -8.64 -4.10
N GLU A 16 1.03 -9.90 -3.75
CA GLU A 16 0.17 -10.35 -2.65
C GLU A 16 0.62 -9.82 -1.28
N SER A 17 1.92 -9.52 -1.14
CA SER A 17 2.46 -8.97 0.10
C SER A 17 1.80 -7.66 0.49
N LEU A 18 1.33 -6.84 -0.47
CA LEU A 18 0.63 -5.60 -0.13
C LEU A 18 -0.73 -5.89 0.52
N SER A 19 -1.51 -6.82 -0.03
CA SER A 19 -2.82 -7.19 0.53
C SER A 19 -2.67 -7.70 1.97
N GLU A 20 -1.65 -8.53 2.22
CA GLU A 20 -1.34 -9.01 3.57
C GLU A 20 -0.97 -7.87 4.52
N LEU A 21 -0.05 -6.98 4.11
CA LEU A 21 0.36 -5.84 4.94
C LEU A 21 -0.79 -4.88 5.23
N ALA A 22 -1.70 -4.72 4.26
CA ALA A 22 -2.83 -3.80 4.32
C ALA A 22 -4.10 -4.40 4.97
N GLY A 23 -4.10 -5.72 5.26
CA GLY A 23 -5.29 -6.42 5.73
C GLY A 23 -6.44 -6.36 4.71
N LEU A 24 -6.13 -6.34 3.42
CA LEU A 24 -7.11 -6.39 2.34
C LEU A 24 -7.59 -7.82 2.13
N ASP A 25 -8.75 -7.95 1.48
CA ASP A 25 -9.32 -9.25 1.15
C ASP A 25 -8.37 -10.07 0.26
N ALA A 26 -8.13 -11.32 0.64
CA ALA A 26 -7.24 -12.24 -0.06
C ALA A 26 -7.85 -12.77 -1.38
N ASP A 27 -9.17 -12.61 -1.56
CA ASP A 27 -9.86 -13.12 -2.74
C ASP A 27 -9.54 -12.33 -4.02
N VAL A 28 -9.03 -11.09 -3.89
CA VAL A 28 -8.62 -10.28 -5.04
C VAL A 28 -7.12 -10.43 -5.29
N ARG A 29 -6.78 -11.03 -6.44
CA ARG A 29 -5.38 -11.07 -6.91
C ARG A 29 -5.03 -9.78 -7.62
N TYR A 30 -3.87 -9.24 -7.29
CA TYR A 30 -3.35 -7.99 -7.83
C TYR A 30 -2.09 -8.22 -8.65
N VAL A 31 -1.95 -7.45 -9.73
CA VAL A 31 -0.72 -7.37 -10.53
C VAL A 31 -0.06 -6.02 -10.25
N PHE A 32 1.22 -6.06 -9.89
CA PHE A 32 2.03 -4.86 -9.69
C PHE A 32 2.52 -4.29 -11.03
N GLU A 33 2.33 -2.99 -11.22
CA GLU A 33 2.88 -2.25 -12.34
C GLU A 33 3.62 -1.00 -11.84
N SER A 34 4.70 -0.67 -12.54
CA SER A 34 5.35 0.62 -12.36
C SER A 34 4.84 1.58 -13.43
N ILE A 35 3.96 2.49 -13.00
CA ILE A 35 3.42 3.50 -13.88
C ILE A 35 4.19 4.82 -13.71
N THR A 36 4.65 5.37 -14.82
CA THR A 36 5.15 6.74 -14.87
C THR A 36 3.99 7.65 -15.23
N VAL A 37 3.66 8.59 -14.34
CA VAL A 37 2.63 9.58 -14.61
C VAL A 37 3.24 10.64 -15.53
N LYS A 38 2.95 10.53 -16.83
CA LYS A 38 3.65 11.23 -17.93
C LYS A 38 3.77 12.75 -17.75
N THR A 39 2.79 13.40 -17.13
CA THR A 39 2.77 14.87 -16.93
C THR A 39 3.67 15.35 -15.80
N THR A 40 4.09 14.48 -14.89
CA THR A 40 4.94 14.85 -13.75
C THR A 40 6.35 14.27 -13.82
N GLU A 41 6.61 13.39 -14.80
CA GLU A 41 7.79 12.51 -14.88
C GLU A 41 8.09 11.71 -13.60
N LYS A 42 7.15 11.73 -12.63
CA LYS A 42 7.24 10.97 -11.40
C LYS A 42 6.68 9.57 -11.62
N ARG A 43 7.39 8.61 -11.07
CA ARG A 43 6.95 7.23 -10.96
C ARG A 43 6.20 7.10 -9.65
N MET A 44 5.04 6.47 -9.69
CA MET A 44 4.41 6.00 -8.47
C MET A 44 5.25 4.84 -7.93
N ASP A 45 5.42 4.79 -6.62
CA ASP A 45 6.18 3.71 -5.98
C ASP A 45 5.51 2.35 -6.23
N GLY A 46 4.17 2.32 -6.28
CA GLY A 46 3.42 1.17 -6.74
C GLY A 46 2.03 1.48 -7.26
N TYR A 47 1.63 0.73 -8.29
CA TYR A 47 0.26 0.67 -8.76
C TYR A 47 -0.12 -0.81 -8.92
N PHE A 48 -1.26 -1.19 -8.35
CA PHE A 48 -1.73 -2.56 -8.35
C PHE A 48 -3.11 -2.60 -8.97
N ARG A 49 -3.25 -3.38 -10.04
CA ARG A 49 -4.53 -3.59 -10.74
C ARG A 49 -5.08 -4.97 -10.37
N PRO A 50 -6.39 -5.12 -10.12
CA PRO A 50 -6.99 -6.43 -9.97
C PRO A 50 -6.84 -7.25 -11.27
N GLU A 51 -6.37 -8.50 -11.15
CA GLU A 51 -6.08 -9.39 -12.29
C GLU A 51 -7.34 -9.69 -13.11
N ASN A 52 -8.48 -9.91 -12.42
CA ASN A 52 -9.75 -10.24 -13.04
C ASN A 52 -10.58 -9.00 -13.43
N GLY A 53 -10.07 -7.79 -13.19
CA GLY A 53 -10.79 -6.54 -13.41
C GLY A 53 -11.83 -6.17 -12.33
N ASP A 54 -12.19 -7.12 -11.47
CA ASP A 54 -13.11 -6.90 -10.35
C ASP A 54 -12.37 -6.35 -9.12
N GLY A 55 -12.72 -5.13 -8.70
CA GLY A 55 -12.21 -4.50 -7.48
C GLY A 55 -11.54 -3.15 -7.70
N PRO A 56 -11.15 -2.46 -6.62
CA PRO A 56 -10.50 -1.15 -6.71
C PRO A 56 -9.03 -1.29 -7.10
N ASP A 57 -8.52 -0.31 -7.85
CA ASP A 57 -7.08 -0.14 -8.07
C ASP A 57 -6.40 0.24 -6.75
N ILE A 58 -5.15 -0.19 -6.52
CA ILE A 58 -4.38 0.24 -5.34
C ILE A 58 -3.21 1.11 -5.76
N PHE A 59 -3.11 2.28 -5.14
CA PHE A 59 -2.01 3.22 -5.34
C PHE A 59 -1.16 3.28 -4.08
N LEU A 60 0.13 3.00 -4.22
CA LEU A 60 1.07 2.90 -3.11
C LEU A 60 2.14 3.99 -3.20
N GLU A 61 2.37 4.64 -2.07
CA GLU A 61 3.53 5.50 -1.80
C GLU A 61 4.30 4.96 -0.59
N VAL A 62 5.60 4.78 -0.73
CA VAL A 62 6.48 4.33 0.36
C VAL A 62 7.25 5.53 0.90
N GLN A 63 7.02 5.88 2.16
CA GLN A 63 7.58 7.10 2.74
C GLN A 63 8.62 6.77 3.81
N GLY A 64 9.88 7.11 3.52
CA GLY A 64 11.04 6.88 4.39
C GLY A 64 11.82 8.15 4.77
N TYR A 65 11.22 9.32 4.56
CA TYR A 65 11.79 10.63 4.88
C TYR A 65 10.67 11.60 5.26
N ASP A 66 10.99 12.77 5.80
CA ASP A 66 9.97 13.78 6.13
C ASP A 66 9.39 14.40 4.86
N ASP A 67 8.09 14.20 4.64
CA ASP A 67 7.33 14.86 3.57
C ASP A 67 5.93 15.27 4.05
N HIS A 68 5.79 16.54 4.42
CA HIS A 68 4.51 17.11 4.85
C HIS A 68 3.45 17.18 3.73
N LYS A 69 3.81 16.89 2.47
CA LYS A 69 2.91 16.92 1.31
C LYS A 69 2.58 15.53 0.75
N ILE A 70 3.01 14.45 1.41
CA ILE A 70 2.83 13.07 0.94
C ILE A 70 1.38 12.76 0.51
N TYR A 71 0.39 13.16 1.33
CA TYR A 71 -1.02 12.93 1.01
C TYR A 71 -1.45 13.69 -0.25
N TRP A 72 -1.11 14.97 -0.37
CA TRP A 72 -1.45 15.75 -1.57
C TRP A 72 -0.74 15.21 -2.82
N ARG A 73 0.49 14.71 -2.67
CA ARG A 73 1.25 14.08 -3.76
C ARG A 73 0.53 12.82 -4.25
N LEU A 74 0.19 11.92 -3.33
CA LEU A 74 -0.52 10.68 -3.64
C LEU A 74 -1.85 10.96 -4.36
N PHE A 75 -2.69 11.83 -3.81
CA PHE A 75 -3.98 12.11 -4.44
C PHE A 75 -3.87 12.85 -5.77
N ARG A 76 -2.87 13.72 -5.94
CA ARG A 76 -2.58 14.31 -7.26
C ARG A 76 -2.26 13.22 -8.27
N GLU A 77 -1.43 12.24 -7.89
CA GLU A 77 -1.03 11.16 -8.80
C GLU A 77 -2.19 10.22 -9.15
N ILE A 78 -3.05 9.90 -8.18
CA ILE A 78 -4.31 9.18 -8.41
C ILE A 78 -5.19 9.94 -9.41
N SER A 79 -5.45 11.23 -9.16
CA SER A 79 -6.28 12.05 -10.05
C SER A 79 -5.70 12.13 -11.46
N THR A 80 -4.39 12.34 -11.59
CA THR A 80 -3.72 12.40 -12.90
C THR A 80 -3.77 11.05 -13.61
N ARG A 81 -3.69 9.93 -12.89
CA ARG A 81 -3.82 8.60 -13.48
C ARG A 81 -5.23 8.37 -14.05
N TYR A 82 -6.26 8.80 -13.33
CA TYR A 82 -7.64 8.68 -13.81
C TYR A 82 -7.96 9.64 -14.95
N GLU A 83 -7.40 10.84 -14.97
CA GLU A 83 -7.50 11.75 -16.12
C GLU A 83 -6.93 11.14 -17.42
N GLN A 84 -5.99 10.19 -17.31
CA GLN A 84 -5.29 9.57 -18.45
C GLN A 84 -5.92 8.26 -18.93
N THR A 85 -7.07 7.84 -18.38
CA THR A 85 -7.73 6.59 -18.74
C THR A 85 -9.23 6.76 -18.85
N GLU A 86 -9.86 5.91 -19.65
CA GLU A 86 -11.32 5.84 -19.75
C GLU A 86 -11.92 4.92 -18.67
N ASP A 87 -11.10 4.12 -17.99
CA ASP A 87 -11.53 3.21 -16.93
C ASP A 87 -11.59 3.94 -15.58
N GLU A 88 -12.77 4.44 -15.24
CA GLU A 88 -13.07 4.94 -13.89
C GLU A 88 -13.38 3.76 -12.97
N ARG A 89 -12.41 3.40 -12.12
CA ARG A 89 -12.57 2.42 -11.06
C ARG A 89 -12.47 3.10 -9.71
N ASP A 90 -13.04 2.47 -8.70
CA ASP A 90 -12.70 2.82 -7.33
C ASP A 90 -11.21 2.57 -7.04
N PHE A 91 -10.70 3.19 -5.98
CA PHE A 91 -9.29 3.12 -5.59
C PHE A 91 -9.08 2.90 -4.10
N ILE A 92 -7.94 2.31 -3.75
CA ILE A 92 -7.41 2.30 -2.40
C ILE A 92 -6.09 3.04 -2.44
N ALA A 93 -6.02 4.18 -1.73
CA ALA A 93 -4.80 4.93 -1.54
C ALA A 93 -4.05 4.33 -0.33
N VAL A 94 -2.79 3.94 -0.51
CA VAL A 94 -1.95 3.37 0.54
C VAL A 94 -0.70 4.20 0.71
N VAL A 95 -0.41 4.62 1.95
CA VAL A 95 0.89 5.16 2.33
C VAL A 95 1.54 4.17 3.28
N LEU A 96 2.70 3.63 2.90
CA LEU A 96 3.52 2.78 3.75
C LEU A 96 4.68 3.60 4.33
N PHE A 97 4.57 3.94 5.60
CA PHE A 97 5.62 4.60 6.35
C PHE A 97 6.65 3.57 6.83
N VAL A 98 7.92 3.78 6.47
CA VAL A 98 9.04 2.95 6.92
C VAL A 98 9.23 3.06 8.43
N ASP A 99 8.91 4.23 8.98
CA ASP A 99 8.90 4.56 10.40
C ASP A 99 7.76 5.54 10.67
N GLU A 100 7.07 5.39 11.80
CA GLU A 100 5.92 6.23 12.20
C GLU A 100 6.28 7.73 12.25
N LYS A 101 7.54 8.06 12.58
CA LYS A 101 7.99 9.46 12.62
C LYS A 101 7.87 10.19 11.28
N TYR A 102 7.80 9.46 10.17
CA TYR A 102 7.65 10.03 8.83
C TYR A 102 6.19 10.29 8.45
N ASP A 103 5.21 9.83 9.22
CA ASP A 103 3.83 10.27 9.05
C ASP A 103 3.71 11.71 9.57
N PRO A 104 3.44 12.70 8.70
CA PRO A 104 3.25 14.07 9.16
C PRO A 104 1.93 14.27 9.94
N ASP A 105 1.08 13.24 10.02
CA ASP A 105 -0.24 13.21 10.66
C ASP A 105 -1.10 14.44 10.34
N ASN A 106 -1.03 14.87 9.08
CA ASN A 106 -1.66 16.11 8.61
C ASN A 106 -2.66 15.87 7.47
N CYS A 107 -3.09 14.62 7.24
CA CYS A 107 -4.02 14.31 6.16
C CYS A 107 -5.36 15.04 6.39
N ARG A 108 -5.72 15.93 5.45
CA ARG A 108 -7.00 16.67 5.47
C ARG A 108 -8.07 16.06 4.58
N ILE A 109 -7.72 15.00 3.85
CA ILE A 109 -8.63 14.33 2.93
C ILE A 109 -9.48 13.36 3.74
N THR A 110 -10.77 13.65 3.82
CA THR A 110 -11.74 12.92 4.64
C THR A 110 -13.00 12.64 3.81
N GLY A 111 -13.82 11.70 4.27
CA GLY A 111 -15.12 11.42 3.62
C GLY A 111 -15.05 10.60 2.32
N LEU A 112 -13.95 9.87 2.08
CA LEU A 112 -13.90 8.88 1.01
C LEU A 112 -14.98 7.80 1.25
N LYS A 113 -15.76 7.50 0.21
CA LYS A 113 -16.84 6.50 0.29
C LYS A 113 -16.31 5.14 -0.14
N PRO A 114 -16.52 4.07 0.65
CA PRO A 114 -16.16 2.73 0.23
C PRO A 114 -16.72 2.38 -1.16
N PRO A 115 -15.93 1.69 -2.00
CA PRO A 115 -14.64 1.08 -1.66
C PRO A 115 -13.45 2.06 -1.71
N ASN A 116 -13.66 3.32 -2.08
CA ASN A 116 -12.63 4.36 -1.98
C ASN A 116 -12.19 4.62 -0.54
N ARG A 117 -10.90 4.50 -0.26
CA ARG A 117 -10.35 4.74 1.08
C ARG A 117 -8.85 5.04 1.06
N LEU A 118 -8.38 5.65 2.15
CA LEU A 118 -6.96 5.85 2.46
C LEU A 118 -6.57 4.90 3.59
N ILE A 119 -5.49 4.14 3.40
CA ILE A 119 -4.90 3.25 4.39
C ILE A 119 -3.48 3.76 4.70
N ARG A 120 -3.19 3.94 5.98
CA ARG A 120 -1.83 4.22 6.45
C ARG A 120 -1.27 2.95 7.06
N LEU A 121 -0.12 2.53 6.58
CA LEU A 121 0.60 1.37 7.08
C LEU A 121 1.91 1.82 7.70
N TYR A 122 2.26 1.20 8.82
CA TYR A 122 3.53 1.42 9.49
C TYR A 122 4.30 0.11 9.46
N LEU A 123 5.48 0.12 8.84
CA LEU A 123 6.25 -1.10 8.59
C LEU A 123 6.48 -1.92 9.86
N ARG A 124 6.77 -1.26 10.98
CA ARG A 124 6.96 -1.91 12.29
C ARG A 124 5.72 -2.71 12.72
N ASP A 125 4.53 -2.13 12.57
CA ASP A 125 3.29 -2.75 12.99
C ASP A 125 2.91 -3.92 12.09
N CYS A 126 3.08 -3.76 10.78
CA CYS A 126 2.85 -4.84 9.83
C CYS A 126 3.77 -6.05 10.10
N LEU A 127 5.06 -5.82 10.36
CA LEU A 127 6.00 -6.88 10.70
C LEU A 127 5.67 -7.57 12.03
N ASN A 128 5.13 -6.83 13.00
CA ASN A 128 4.71 -7.38 14.29
C ASN A 128 3.41 -8.19 14.18
N ALA A 129 2.45 -7.74 13.36
CA ALA A 129 1.20 -8.44 13.09
C ALA A 129 1.47 -9.81 12.45
N ASN A 130 2.35 -9.87 11.45
CA ASN A 130 2.72 -11.13 10.79
C ASN A 130 3.39 -12.12 11.75
N ARG A 131 4.19 -11.66 12.71
CA ARG A 131 4.76 -12.55 13.76
C ARG A 131 3.70 -13.17 14.66
N ARG A 132 2.60 -12.46 14.92
CA ARG A 132 1.49 -12.97 15.74
C ARG A 132 0.67 -14.00 14.95
N GLN A 133 0.41 -13.75 13.68
CA GLN A 133 -0.29 -14.70 12.80
C GLN A 133 0.52 -15.98 12.58
N GLY A 134 1.84 -15.88 12.35
CA GLY A 134 2.73 -17.04 12.23
C GLY A 134 2.85 -17.88 13.52
N ARG A 135 2.77 -17.26 14.70
CA ARG A 135 2.72 -17.95 16.00
C ARG A 135 1.39 -18.66 16.26
N SER A 136 0.30 -18.20 15.65
CA SER A 136 -0.98 -18.90 15.70
C SER A 136 -1.04 -20.09 14.73
N ALA A 137 -0.28 -20.04 13.62
CA ALA A 137 -0.19 -21.12 12.63
C ALA A 137 0.78 -22.25 13.04
N TYR A 138 1.83 -21.93 13.80
CA TYR A 138 2.70 -22.91 14.45
C TYR A 138 2.46 -22.88 15.95
N GLY A 139 1.45 -23.65 16.39
CA GLY A 139 1.22 -23.93 17.81
C GLY A 139 2.43 -24.63 18.42
N ILE A 140 3.37 -23.85 18.96
CA ILE A 140 4.30 -24.37 19.96
C ILE A 140 3.55 -24.29 21.28
N GLU A 141 2.83 -25.37 21.61
CA GLU A 141 2.50 -25.69 22.98
C GLU A 141 3.84 -25.83 23.72
N THR A 142 4.26 -24.77 24.41
CA THR A 142 5.19 -24.96 25.52
C THR A 142 4.36 -25.53 26.66
N SER A 143 4.28 -26.85 26.68
CA SER A 143 3.80 -27.63 27.81
C SER A 143 4.76 -27.37 28.99
N GLY A 144 4.49 -26.32 29.74
CA GLY A 144 5.04 -26.15 31.08
C GLY A 144 4.33 -27.11 32.01
N THR A 145 5.00 -28.21 32.37
CA THR A 145 4.57 -29.08 33.46
C THR A 145 5.72 -29.23 34.45
N PHE A 146 5.45 -28.73 35.66
CA PHE A 146 6.13 -28.87 36.96
C PHE A 146 7.56 -28.33 37.14
#